data_AF-A0AAJ3D7Y7-F1
#
_entry.id   AF-A0AAJ3D7Y7-F1
#
_cell.length_a   1.000
_cell.length_b   1.000
_cell.length_c   1.000
_cell.angle_alpha   90.00
_cell.angle_beta   90.00
_cell.angle_gamma   90.00
#
_symmetry.space_group_name_H-M   'P 1'
#
loop_
_entity.id
_entity.type
_entity.pdbx_description
1 polymer ?
#
loop_
_entity_poly.entity_id
_entity_poly.type
_entity_poly.pdbx_seq_one_letter_code
_entity_poly.pdbx_strand_id
1 'polypeptide(L)'
;MKIINFAETQVTQNVVNEAGGVSLGGWIGIVFAVGIILFITGGIIALFVSRRMFEKQIKNNPPINEKMIKAMYMQMGKKPSESQIKAVMRSVKNAK
;
A
#
# COMPACT_ATOMS: atom_id res chain seq x y z
N MET A 1 42.55 -16.21 -41.52
CA MET A 1 41.39 -16.96 -40.99
C MET A 1 40.82 -16.41 -39.66
N LYS A 2 41.54 -15.57 -38.88
CA LYS A 2 41.02 -15.00 -37.60
C LYS A 2 39.98 -13.87 -37.74
N ILE A 3 39.92 -13.19 -38.90
CA ILE A 3 39.05 -12.02 -39.10
C ILE A 3 37.56 -12.40 -39.21
N ILE A 4 37.25 -13.59 -39.75
CA ILE A 4 35.87 -14.06 -39.99
C ILE A 4 35.16 -14.33 -38.65
N ASN A 5 35.86 -14.94 -37.69
CA ASN A 5 35.32 -15.23 -36.35
C ASN A 5 34.98 -13.97 -35.54
N PHE A 6 35.70 -12.86 -35.76
CA PHE A 6 35.47 -11.59 -35.06
C PHE A 6 34.21 -10.87 -35.57
N ALA A 7 33.92 -10.94 -36.88
CA ALA A 7 32.71 -10.35 -37.45
C ALA A 7 31.45 -11.12 -37.02
N GLU A 8 31.53 -12.46 -36.98
CA GLU A 8 30.42 -13.33 -36.57
C GLU A 8 30.08 -13.18 -35.08
N THR A 9 31.08 -12.91 -34.23
CA THR A 9 30.86 -12.60 -32.80
C THR A 9 30.22 -11.24 -32.60
N GLN A 10 30.52 -10.22 -33.41
CA GLN A 10 29.84 -8.91 -33.33
C GLN A 10 28.39 -9.01 -33.76
N VAL A 11 28.10 -9.72 -34.86
CA VAL A 11 26.72 -9.97 -35.31
C VAL A 11 25.95 -10.76 -34.26
N THR A 12 26.53 -11.85 -33.73
CA THR A 12 25.88 -12.68 -32.71
C THR A 12 25.65 -11.91 -31.41
N GLN A 13 26.56 -11.03 -30.98
CA GLN A 13 26.36 -10.13 -29.84
C GLN A 13 25.15 -9.20 -30.05
N ASN A 14 24.97 -8.66 -31.25
CA ASN A 14 23.81 -7.83 -31.57
C ASN A 14 22.49 -8.64 -31.54
N VAL A 15 22.52 -9.90 -32.00
CA VAL A 15 21.33 -10.78 -31.97
C VAL A 15 20.99 -11.26 -30.56
N VAL A 16 21.98 -11.55 -29.69
CA VAL A 16 21.72 -11.91 -28.28
C VAL A 16 21.30 -10.71 -27.43
N ASN A 17 21.66 -9.49 -27.85
CA ASN A 17 21.20 -8.26 -27.23
C ASN A 17 19.81 -7.81 -27.72
N GLU A 18 19.22 -8.51 -28.69
CA GLU A 18 17.88 -8.26 -29.25
C GLU A 18 16.98 -9.49 -29.07
N ALA A 19 16.46 -9.68 -27.86
CA ALA A 19 15.41 -10.66 -27.62
C ALA A 19 14.06 -10.10 -28.13
N GLY A 20 13.57 -10.61 -29.27
CA GLY A 20 12.25 -10.27 -29.81
C GLY A 20 12.18 -9.00 -30.66
N GLY A 21 13.30 -8.58 -31.28
CA GLY A 21 13.34 -7.38 -32.15
C GLY A 21 13.42 -6.05 -31.39
N VAL A 22 13.67 -6.10 -30.09
CA VAL A 22 13.95 -4.94 -29.23
C VAL A 22 15.26 -5.18 -28.48
N SER A 23 16.15 -4.20 -28.54
CA SER A 23 17.47 -4.27 -27.88
C SER A 23 17.34 -4.25 -26.35
N LEU A 24 18.39 -4.67 -25.63
CA LEU A 24 18.45 -4.63 -24.16
C LEU A 24 18.08 -3.24 -23.59
N GLY A 25 18.43 -2.16 -24.30
CA GLY A 25 18.04 -0.80 -23.93
C GLY A 25 16.52 -0.55 -24.00
N GLY A 26 15.83 -1.16 -24.97
CA GLY A 26 14.38 -1.11 -25.08
C GLY A 26 13.67 -1.81 -23.91
N TRP A 27 14.15 -3.00 -23.52
CA TRP A 27 13.61 -3.73 -22.36
C TRP A 27 13.78 -2.94 -21.05
N ILE A 28 14.93 -2.31 -20.86
CA ILE A 28 15.18 -1.46 -19.69
C ILE A 28 14.15 -0.32 -19.64
N GLY A 29 13.94 0.38 -20.76
CA GLY A 29 12.95 1.46 -20.84
C GLY A 29 11.51 0.99 -20.53
N ILE A 30 11.11 -0.17 -21.05
CA ILE A 30 9.79 -0.76 -20.78
C ILE A 30 9.61 -1.09 -19.31
N VAL A 31 10.62 -1.70 -18.66
CA VAL A 31 10.54 -2.05 -17.23
C VAL A 31 10.39 -0.81 -16.36
N PHE A 32 11.14 0.25 -16.65
CA PHE A 32 11.01 1.52 -15.92
C PHE A 32 9.63 2.16 -16.14
N ALA A 33 9.14 2.20 -17.39
CA ALA A 33 7.83 2.74 -17.71
C ALA A 33 6.71 1.97 -16.98
N VAL A 34 6.72 0.64 -17.05
CA VAL A 34 5.74 -0.22 -16.36
C VAL A 34 5.86 -0.07 -14.84
N GLY A 35 7.08 0.00 -14.30
CA GLY A 35 7.32 0.19 -12.87
C GLY A 35 6.71 1.48 -12.32
N ILE A 36 6.85 2.60 -13.04
CA ILE A 36 6.27 3.89 -12.64
C ILE A 36 4.74 3.83 -12.66
N ILE A 37 4.16 3.24 -13.70
CA ILE A 37 2.70 3.11 -13.84
C ILE A 37 2.14 2.26 -12.69
N LEU A 38 2.76 1.10 -12.41
CA LEU A 38 2.34 0.23 -11.32
C LEU A 38 2.55 0.86 -9.95
N PHE A 39 3.59 1.68 -9.76
CA PHE A 39 3.82 2.39 -8.51
C PHE A 39 2.74 3.44 -8.23
N ILE A 40 2.37 4.23 -9.25
CA ILE A 40 1.31 5.24 -9.12
C ILE A 40 -0.05 4.57 -8.92
N THR A 41 -0.41 3.63 -9.78
CA THR A 41 -1.70 2.94 -9.70
C THR A 41 -1.79 2.08 -8.43
N GLY A 42 -0.73 1.38 -8.06
CA GLY A 42 -0.63 0.60 -6.83
C GLY A 42 -0.71 1.46 -5.58
N GLY A 43 -0.05 2.63 -5.55
CA GLY A 43 -0.15 3.58 -4.45
C GLY A 43 -1.57 4.13 -4.24
N ILE A 44 -2.24 4.52 -5.32
CA ILE A 44 -3.63 5.03 -5.26
C ILE A 44 -4.58 3.93 -4.79
N ILE A 45 -4.46 2.72 -5.35
CA ILE A 45 -5.28 1.58 -4.96
C ILE A 45 -5.02 1.19 -3.49
N ALA A 46 -3.75 1.16 -3.06
CA ALA A 46 -3.38 0.83 -1.69
C ALA A 46 -3.97 1.83 -0.69
N LEU A 47 -3.92 3.13 -0.98
CA LEU A 47 -4.54 4.15 -0.12
C LEU A 47 -6.07 3.99 -0.05
N PHE A 48 -6.73 3.73 -1.18
CA PHE A 48 -8.18 3.59 -1.23
C PHE A 48 -8.68 2.32 -0.54
N VAL A 49 -8.02 1.19 -0.80
CA VAL A 49 -8.33 -0.10 -0.18
C VAL A 49 -8.08 -0.03 1.33
N SER A 50 -6.97 0.58 1.75
CA SER A 50 -6.65 0.79 3.16
C SER A 50 -7.77 1.54 3.89
N ARG A 51 -8.25 2.66 3.35
CA ARG A 51 -9.40 3.41 3.88
C ARG A 51 -10.65 2.54 4.05
N ARG A 52 -11.03 1.82 2.98
CA ARG A 52 -12.19 0.91 2.98
C ARG A 52 -12.04 -0.24 3.99
N MET A 53 -10.83 -0.76 4.15
CA MET A 53 -10.57 -1.87 5.06
C MET A 53 -10.62 -1.40 6.52
N PHE A 54 -10.02 -0.24 6.84
CA PHE A 54 -10.09 0.35 8.18
C PHE A 54 -11.52 0.68 8.59
N GLU A 55 -12.33 1.24 7.68
CA GLU A 55 -13.76 1.50 7.96
C GLU A 55 -14.54 0.22 8.28
N LYS A 56 -14.31 -0.87 7.53
CA LYS A 56 -14.95 -2.16 7.79
C LYS A 56 -14.51 -2.74 9.14
N GLN A 57 -13.23 -2.63 9.49
CA GLN A 57 -12.73 -3.12 10.77
C GLN A 57 -13.28 -2.32 11.95
N ILE A 58 -13.28 -0.99 11.87
CA ILE A 58 -13.83 -0.09 12.89
C ILE A 58 -15.34 -0.30 13.06
N LYS A 59 -16.06 -0.63 11.98
CA LYS A 59 -17.50 -0.94 12.04
C LYS A 59 -17.78 -2.28 12.73
N ASN A 60 -16.95 -3.30 12.49
CA ASN A 60 -17.17 -4.64 13.02
C ASN A 60 -16.76 -4.79 14.49
N ASN A 61 -15.75 -4.03 14.96
CA ASN A 61 -15.40 -3.95 16.38
C ASN A 61 -15.13 -2.49 16.76
N PRO A 62 -16.14 -1.75 17.26
CA PRO A 62 -15.99 -0.33 17.53
C PRO A 62 -14.87 -0.09 18.56
N PRO A 63 -13.97 0.87 18.30
CA PRO A 63 -12.74 1.05 19.09
C PRO A 63 -12.98 1.52 20.53
N ILE A 64 -14.21 1.94 20.87
CA ILE A 64 -14.55 2.47 22.19
C ILE A 64 -15.85 1.82 22.68
N ASN A 65 -15.76 1.14 23.82
CA ASN A 65 -16.89 0.56 24.55
C ASN A 65 -17.02 1.16 25.96
N GLU A 66 -18.16 0.96 26.64
CA GLU A 66 -18.42 1.49 28.00
C GLU A 66 -17.36 1.09 29.03
N LYS A 67 -16.89 -0.17 28.96
CA LYS A 67 -15.87 -0.69 29.88
C LYS A 67 -14.53 0.01 29.65
N MET A 68 -14.20 0.35 28.40
CA MET A 68 -12.97 1.05 28.03
C MET A 68 -13.01 2.51 28.46
N ILE A 69 -14.15 3.20 28.28
CA ILE A 69 -14.36 4.54 28.83
C ILE A 69 -14.27 4.49 30.36
N LYS A 70 -14.94 3.51 31.00
CA LYS A 70 -14.88 3.33 32.45
C LYS A 70 -13.45 3.08 32.94
N ALA A 71 -12.69 2.21 32.27
CA ALA A 71 -11.29 1.96 32.57
C ALA A 71 -10.43 3.22 32.39
N MET A 72 -10.71 4.04 31.37
CA MET A 72 -10.02 5.30 31.13
C MET A 72 -10.30 6.34 32.23
N TYR A 73 -11.56 6.50 32.65
CA TYR A 73 -11.91 7.37 33.79
C TYR A 73 -11.29 6.89 35.11
N MET A 74 -11.27 5.57 35.31
CA MET A 74 -10.65 4.95 36.49
C MET A 74 -9.12 5.14 36.49
N GLN A 75 -8.46 5.11 35.33
CA GLN A 75 -7.04 5.46 35.19
C GLN A 75 -6.76 6.94 35.50
N MET A 76 -7.73 7.82 35.25
CA MET A 76 -7.66 9.25 35.61
C MET A 76 -8.06 9.53 37.07
N GLY A 77 -8.26 8.48 37.90
CA GLY A 77 -8.60 8.62 39.31
C GLY A 77 -10.02 9.13 39.58
N LYS A 78 -10.88 9.22 38.56
CA LYS A 78 -12.28 9.63 38.72
C LYS A 78 -13.19 8.42 38.59
N LYS A 79 -14.06 8.20 39.58
CA LYS A 79 -15.16 7.23 39.46
C LYS A 79 -16.18 7.79 38.45
N PRO A 80 -16.39 7.14 37.30
CA PRO A 80 -17.31 7.66 36.31
C PRO A 80 -18.78 7.43 36.70
N SER A 81 -19.63 8.43 36.46
CA SER A 81 -21.09 8.27 36.48
C SER A 81 -21.55 7.60 35.17
N GLU A 82 -22.49 6.65 35.24
CA GLU A 82 -22.99 5.92 34.07
C GLU A 82 -23.60 6.84 33.01
N SER A 83 -24.18 7.97 33.43
CA SER A 83 -24.71 8.98 32.52
C SER A 83 -23.60 9.71 31.74
N GLN A 84 -22.45 9.96 32.39
CA GLN A 84 -21.29 10.59 31.75
C GLN A 84 -20.62 9.63 30.76
N ILE A 85 -20.50 8.35 31.10
CA ILE A 85 -19.98 7.32 30.17
C ILE A 85 -20.85 7.27 28.91
N LYS A 86 -22.17 7.29 29.07
CA LYS A 86 -23.12 7.24 27.96
C LYS A 86 -23.09 8.52 27.11
N ALA A 87 -22.87 9.69 27.73
CA ALA A 87 -22.69 10.95 27.01
C ALA A 87 -21.41 10.95 26.16
N VAL A 88 -20.30 10.46 26.71
CA VAL A 88 -19.03 10.34 25.98
C VAL A 88 -19.11 9.30 24.86
N MET A 89 -19.79 8.17 25.07
CA MET A 89 -19.97 7.19 24.00
C MET A 89 -20.77 7.77 22.82
N ARG A 90 -21.78 8.58 23.10
CA ARG A 90 -22.58 9.26 22.08
C ARG A 90 -21.75 10.28 21.30
N SER A 91 -20.89 11.06 21.97
CA SER A 91 -20.02 12.01 21.27
C SER A 91 -18.98 11.31 20.39
N VAL A 92 -18.41 10.20 20.85
CA VAL A 92 -17.48 9.37 20.07
C VAL A 92 -18.16 8.76 18.85
N LYS A 93 -19.40 8.26 18.99
CA LYS A 93 -20.17 7.68 17.88
C LYS A 93 -20.59 8.72 16.85
N ASN A 94 -20.82 9.96 17.29
CA ASN A 94 -21.24 11.07 16.43
C ASN A 94 -20.06 11.79 15.74
N ALA A 95 -18.81 11.56 16.16
CA ALA A 95 -17.61 12.11 15.52
C ALA A 95 -17.20 11.34 14.25
N LYS A 96 -18.16 10.70 13.58
CA LYS A 96 -17.96 9.81 12.43
C LYS A 96 -18.00 10.54 11.11
#